data_AF-S7KEU5-F1
#
_entry.id   AF-S7KEU5-F1
#
_cell.length_a   1.000
_cell.length_b   1.000
_cell.length_c   1.000
_cell.angle_alpha   90.00
_cell.angle_beta   90.00
_cell.angle_gamma   90.00
#
_symmetry.space_group_name_H-M   'P 1'
#
loop_
_entity.id
_entity.type
_entity.pdbx_description
1 polymer ?
#
loop_
_entity_poly.entity_id
_entity_poly.type
_entity_poly.pdbx_seq_one_letter_code
_entity_poly.pdbx_strand_id
1 'polypeptide(L)'
;MDTPVSFYKRFCLSYHRNILASFAWKFFVLLALVGVYAPLFASSKPILVRWQGEFFSPLLRYLWFPGFYTKPIDLFFNVLMVTLPLFWLAVKFLSGWGRRVIVITLTAAQIFGFLFVYYGKVQDPKIDEKLKKLRIQCLLQSKPS
;
A
#
# COMPACT_ATOMS: atom_id res chain seq x y z
N MET A 1 -3.37 47.92 1.58
CA MET A 1 -4.10 46.86 2.28
C MET A 1 -3.31 45.58 2.11
N ASP A 2 -2.51 45.22 3.11
CA ASP A 2 -1.71 43.99 3.06
C ASP A 2 -2.63 42.79 3.15
N THR A 3 -2.69 42.01 2.07
CA THR A 3 -3.42 40.74 2.08
C THR A 3 -2.80 39.82 3.12
N PRO A 4 -3.61 39.16 3.98
CA PRO A 4 -3.06 38.31 5.03
C PRO A 4 -2.29 37.16 4.39
N VAL A 5 -0.97 37.21 4.51
CA VAL A 5 -0.08 36.18 3.97
C VAL A 5 -0.46 34.85 4.62
N SER A 6 -0.98 33.92 3.82
CA SER A 6 -1.42 32.57 4.24
C SER A 6 -0.37 31.93 5.13
N PHE A 7 -0.81 31.31 6.24
CA PHE A 7 0.02 30.60 7.21
C PHE A 7 1.02 29.66 6.51
N TYR A 8 0.55 28.98 5.47
CA TYR A 8 1.35 28.05 4.66
C TYR A 8 2.57 28.72 4.02
N LYS A 9 2.41 29.95 3.53
CA LYS A 9 3.47 30.70 2.86
C LYS A 9 4.54 31.18 3.85
N ARG A 10 4.14 31.57 5.06
CA ARG A 10 5.08 31.92 6.16
C ARG A 10 5.84 30.68 6.64
N PHE A 11 5.14 29.56 6.78
CA PHE A 11 5.75 28.28 7.14
C PHE A 11 6.82 27.87 6.12
N CYS A 12 6.51 27.90 4.81
CA CYS A 12 7.48 27.58 3.76
C CYS A 12 8.71 28.50 3.77
N LEU A 13 8.54 29.81 4.01
CA LEU A 13 9.64 30.78 4.08
C LEU A 13 10.57 30.52 5.28
N SER A 14 10.03 30.30 6.48
CA SER A 14 10.84 29.95 7.66
C SER A 14 11.47 28.55 7.54
N TYR A 15 10.78 27.63 6.88
CA TYR A 15 11.24 26.25 6.69
C TYR A 15 12.44 26.16 5.74
N HIS A 16 12.43 26.88 4.61
CA HIS A 16 13.57 26.88 3.69
C HIS A 16 14.81 27.58 4.24
N ARG A 17 14.64 28.51 5.19
CA ARG A 17 15.75 29.22 5.84
C ARG A 17 16.45 28.39 6.90
N ASN A 18 15.75 27.44 7.53
CA ASN A 18 16.29 26.57 8.58
C ASN A 18 16.60 25.16 8.05
N ILE A 19 17.88 24.90 7.80
CA ILE A 19 18.38 23.60 7.32
C ILE A 19 17.92 22.45 8.24
N LEU A 20 17.96 22.67 9.56
CA LEU A 20 17.59 21.66 10.56
C LEU A 20 16.09 21.31 10.50
N ALA A 21 15.22 22.30 10.31
CA ALA A 21 13.79 22.08 10.09
C ALA A 21 13.54 21.29 8.79
N SER A 22 14.31 21.60 7.74
CA SER A 22 14.25 20.87 6.47
C SER A 22 14.67 19.40 6.59
N PHE A 23 15.73 19.12 7.35
CA PHE A 23 16.14 17.74 7.65
C PHE A 23 15.11 17.00 8.49
N ALA A 24 14.57 17.61 9.54
CA ALA A 24 13.58 16.99 10.41
C ALA A 24 12.31 16.57 9.63
N TRP A 25 11.84 17.42 8.71
CA TRP A 25 10.69 17.10 7.87
C TRP A 25 10.99 15.99 6.87
N LYS A 26 12.14 16.00 6.21
CA LYS A 26 12.55 14.90 5.32
C LYS A 26 12.63 13.57 6.08
N PHE A 27 13.19 13.60 7.29
CA PHE A 27 13.27 12.42 8.16
C PHE A 27 11.88 11.93 8.57
N PHE A 28 10.97 12.84 8.93
CA PHE A 28 9.58 12.50 9.24
C PHE A 28 8.85 11.87 8.04
N VAL A 29 9.00 12.44 6.84
CA VAL A 29 8.42 11.89 5.60
C VAL A 29 9.00 10.50 5.32
N LEU A 30 10.31 10.31 5.51
CA LEU A 30 10.95 9.00 5.33
C LEU A 30 10.39 7.96 6.31
N LEU A 31 10.26 8.30 7.59
CA LEU A 31 9.66 7.42 8.60
C LEU A 31 8.20 7.09 8.27
N ALA A 32 7.42 8.06 7.81
CA ALA A 32 6.06 7.84 7.38
C ALA A 32 5.98 6.86 6.20
N LEU A 33 6.87 7.00 5.20
CA LEU A 33 6.96 6.04 4.09
C LEU A 33 7.33 4.63 4.59
N VAL A 34 8.35 4.52 5.45
CA VAL A 34 8.72 3.22 6.05
C VAL A 34 7.53 2.61 6.81
N GLY A 35 6.75 3.40 7.53
CA GLY A 35 5.53 2.94 8.21
C GLY A 35 4.46 2.43 7.25
N VAL A 36 4.20 3.16 6.16
CA VAL A 36 3.23 2.73 5.13
C VAL A 36 3.65 1.42 4.45
N TYR A 37 4.95 1.24 4.19
CA TYR A 37 5.50 0.03 3.58
C TYR A 37 5.94 -1.03 4.59
N ALA A 38 5.74 -0.82 5.90
CA ALA A 38 6.10 -1.78 6.95
C ALA A 38 5.51 -3.18 6.72
N PRO A 39 4.27 -3.34 6.21
CA PRO A 39 3.72 -4.66 5.90
C PRO A 39 4.54 -5.45 4.87
N LEU A 40 5.22 -4.78 3.93
CA LEU A 40 6.14 -5.45 3.00
C LEU A 40 7.38 -5.96 3.72
N PHE A 41 7.98 -5.13 4.58
CA PHE A 41 9.20 -5.48 5.31
C PHE A 41 8.97 -6.56 6.36
N ALA A 42 7.78 -6.58 6.97
CA ALA A 42 7.37 -7.62 7.91
C ALA A 42 7.07 -8.96 7.21
N SER A 43 6.76 -8.94 5.92
CA SER A 43 6.40 -10.14 5.16
C SER A 43 7.65 -10.83 4.63
N SER A 44 8.06 -11.94 5.25
CA SER A 44 9.18 -12.78 4.77
C SER A 44 8.85 -13.58 3.50
N LYS A 45 7.76 -13.25 2.79
CA LYS A 45 7.29 -13.99 1.62
C LYS A 45 7.90 -13.39 0.34
N PRO A 46 8.25 -14.23 -0.65
CA PRO A 46 8.75 -13.75 -1.92
C PRO A 46 7.69 -12.89 -2.63
N ILE A 47 8.13 -11.79 -3.23
CA ILE A 47 7.28 -10.82 -3.93
C ILE A 47 6.67 -11.46 -5.18
N LEU A 48 7.45 -12.27 -5.90
CA LEU A 48 7.03 -12.97 -7.10
C LEU A 48 7.70 -14.34 -7.14
N VAL A 49 6.92 -15.38 -7.42
CA VAL A 49 7.37 -16.75 -7.60
C VAL A 49 6.80 -17.25 -8.90
N ARG A 50 7.65 -17.86 -9.75
CA ARG A 50 7.19 -18.56 -10.94
C ARG A 50 6.94 -20.02 -10.56
N TRP A 51 5.70 -20.48 -10.67
CA TRP A 51 5.34 -21.87 -10.36
C TRP A 51 4.54 -22.46 -11.51
N GLN A 52 5.01 -23.59 -12.07
CA GLN A 52 4.34 -24.30 -13.18
C GLN A 52 4.02 -23.39 -14.40
N GLY A 53 4.91 -22.44 -14.72
CA GLY A 53 4.73 -21.52 -15.85
C GLY A 53 3.93 -20.26 -15.57
N GLU A 54 3.19 -20.20 -14.46
CA GLU A 54 2.43 -19.01 -14.03
C GLU A 54 3.25 -18.14 -13.04
N PHE A 55 3.11 -16.82 -13.17
CA PHE A 55 3.66 -15.88 -12.20
C PHE A 55 2.66 -15.69 -11.06
N PHE A 56 3.10 -16.02 -9.84
CA PHE A 56 2.31 -15.95 -8.64
C PHE A 56 2.97 -14.99 -7.64
N SER A 57 2.20 -14.08 -7.04
CA SER A 57 2.66 -13.25 -5.93
C SER A 57 1.97 -13.70 -4.64
N PRO A 58 2.63 -14.54 -3.81
CA PRO A 58 2.10 -14.90 -2.50
C PRO A 58 1.86 -13.64 -1.68
N LEU A 59 2.83 -12.73 -1.69
CA LEU A 59 2.80 -11.52 -0.87
C LEU A 59 1.57 -10.67 -1.18
N LEU A 60 1.25 -10.42 -2.46
CA LEU A 60 0.04 -9.67 -2.83
C LEU A 60 -1.23 -10.38 -2.38
N ARG A 61 -1.35 -11.71 -2.56
CA ARG A 61 -2.56 -12.44 -2.11
C ARG A 61 -2.78 -12.34 -0.60
N TYR A 62 -1.71 -12.43 0.19
CA TYR A 62 -1.82 -12.30 1.64
C TYR A 62 -2.08 -10.85 2.07
N LEU A 63 -1.60 -9.86 1.32
CA LEU A 63 -1.77 -8.43 1.63
C LEU A 63 -3.25 -8.01 1.70
N TRP A 64 -4.08 -8.62 0.86
CA TRP A 64 -5.50 -8.32 0.78
C TRP A 64 -6.37 -9.32 1.55
N PHE A 65 -5.78 -10.32 2.22
CA PHE A 65 -6.55 -11.32 2.93
C PHE A 65 -6.80 -10.88 4.39
N PRO A 66 -8.04 -10.56 4.78
CA PRO A 66 -8.32 -10.07 6.13
C PRO A 66 -8.06 -11.11 7.21
N GLY A 67 -8.14 -12.41 6.90
CA GLY A 67 -7.84 -13.49 7.86
C GLY A 67 -6.36 -13.62 8.24
N PHE A 68 -5.45 -12.89 7.58
CA PHE A 68 -4.03 -12.83 7.95
C PHE A 68 -3.75 -11.71 8.97
N TYR A 69 -4.57 -10.67 9.01
CA TYR A 69 -4.35 -9.49 9.84
C TYR A 69 -5.29 -9.49 11.04
N THR A 70 -4.73 -9.32 12.23
CA THR A 70 -5.53 -9.19 13.46
C THR A 70 -6.06 -7.77 13.66
N LYS A 71 -5.45 -6.76 13.03
CA LYS A 71 -5.82 -5.36 13.20
C LYS A 71 -6.30 -4.74 11.88
N PRO A 72 -7.46 -4.04 11.86
CA PRO A 72 -7.93 -3.32 10.68
C PRO A 72 -6.96 -2.25 10.18
N ILE A 73 -6.10 -1.72 11.07
CA ILE A 73 -5.07 -0.74 10.71
C ILE A 73 -4.09 -1.28 9.66
N ASP A 74 -3.74 -2.56 9.73
CA ASP A 74 -2.80 -3.19 8.79
C ASP A 74 -3.42 -3.24 7.39
N LEU A 75 -4.72 -3.54 7.33
CA LEU A 75 -5.51 -3.56 6.10
C LEU A 75 -5.56 -2.17 5.44
N PHE A 76 -5.75 -1.12 6.25
CA PHE A 76 -5.75 0.26 5.78
C PHE A 76 -4.40 0.62 5.15
N PHE A 77 -3.29 0.28 5.83
CA PHE A 77 -1.96 0.54 5.31
C PHE A 77 -1.65 -0.27 4.03
N ASN A 78 -2.16 -1.51 3.92
CA ASN A 78 -2.02 -2.31 2.70
C ASN A 78 -2.72 -1.67 1.49
N VAL A 79 -3.93 -1.14 1.68
CA VAL A 79 -4.64 -0.41 0.61
C VAL A 79 -3.93 0.91 0.32
N LEU A 80 -3.50 1.62 1.37
CA LEU A 80 -2.79 2.89 1.26
C LEU A 80 -1.47 2.74 0.49
N MET A 81 -0.76 1.64 0.68
CA MET A 81 0.49 1.35 -0.04
C MET A 81 0.33 1.39 -1.56
N VAL A 82 -0.85 1.03 -2.07
CA VAL A 82 -1.17 1.05 -3.50
C VAL A 82 -1.71 2.40 -3.96
N THR A 83 -2.49 3.09 -3.14
CA THR A 83 -3.07 4.39 -3.52
C THR A 83 -2.10 5.55 -3.32
N LEU A 84 -1.16 5.48 -2.38
CA LEU A 84 -0.22 6.55 -2.03
C LEU A 84 0.66 7.00 -3.22
N PRO A 85 1.27 6.09 -4.02
CA PRO A 85 2.00 6.48 -5.22
C PRO A 85 1.12 7.22 -6.22
N LEU A 86 -0.13 6.78 -6.39
CA LEU A 86 -1.09 7.41 -7.29
C LEU A 86 -1.50 8.80 -6.80
N PHE A 87 -1.68 8.98 -5.49
CA PHE A 87 -1.92 10.29 -4.89
C PHE A 87 -0.74 11.24 -5.14
N TRP A 88 0.48 10.75 -4.91
CA TRP A 88 1.68 11.56 -5.12
C TRP A 88 1.86 11.95 -6.59
N LEU A 89 1.67 11.00 -7.52
CA LEU A 89 1.66 11.25 -8.96
C LEU A 89 0.57 12.27 -9.33
N ALA A 90 -0.64 12.11 -8.80
CA ALA A 90 -1.75 12.99 -9.11
C ALA A 90 -1.50 14.43 -8.65
N VAL A 91 -0.95 14.62 -7.46
CA VAL A 91 -0.63 15.95 -6.93
C VAL A 91 0.54 16.60 -7.67
N LYS A 92 1.52 15.80 -8.12
CA LYS A 92 2.73 16.27 -8.78
C LYS A 92 2.51 16.65 -10.25
N PHE A 93 1.77 15.83 -11.00
CA PHE A 93 1.63 15.98 -12.45
C PHE A 93 0.36 16.71 -12.88
N LEU A 94 -0.68 16.76 -12.04
CA LEU A 94 -1.95 17.40 -12.38
C LEU A 94 -2.15 18.68 -11.57
N SER A 95 -2.80 19.65 -12.19
CA SER A 95 -3.15 20.92 -11.54
C SER A 95 -4.62 21.27 -11.80
N GLY A 96 -5.12 22.28 -11.07
CA GLY A 96 -6.49 22.78 -11.26
C GLY A 96 -7.59 21.79 -10.87
N TRP A 97 -8.66 21.78 -11.67
CA TRP A 97 -9.87 20.98 -11.41
C TRP A 97 -9.64 19.48 -11.63
N GLY A 98 -8.87 19.09 -12.66
CA GLY A 98 -8.53 17.68 -12.92
C GLY A 98 -7.82 17.01 -11.74
N ARG A 99 -6.92 17.74 -11.06
CA ARG A 99 -6.30 17.27 -9.81
C ARG A 99 -7.35 16.99 -8.73
N ARG A 100 -8.33 17.88 -8.55
CA ARG A 100 -9.37 17.72 -7.52
C ARG A 100 -10.20 16.47 -7.79
N VAL A 101 -10.64 16.28 -9.03
CA VAL A 101 -11.41 15.10 -9.43
C VAL A 101 -10.61 13.83 -9.16
N ILE A 102 -9.35 13.76 -9.61
CA ILE A 102 -8.52 12.56 -9.43
C ILE A 102 -8.23 12.28 -7.95
N VAL A 103 -7.92 13.31 -7.15
CA VAL A 103 -7.71 13.15 -5.71
C VAL A 103 -8.98 12.63 -5.03
N ILE A 104 -10.15 13.18 -5.35
CA ILE A 104 -11.44 12.70 -4.80
C ILE A 104 -11.69 11.25 -5.20
N THR A 105 -11.48 10.91 -6.47
CA THR A 105 -11.64 9.53 -6.97
C THR A 105 -10.69 8.57 -6.26
N LEU A 106 -9.43 8.95 -6.05
CA LEU A 106 -8.45 8.15 -5.32
C LEU A 106 -8.84 7.99 -3.84
N THR A 107 -9.38 9.03 -3.20
CA THR A 107 -9.87 8.95 -1.82
C THR A 107 -11.07 8.01 -1.73
N ALA A 108 -12.02 8.12 -2.65
CA ALA A 108 -13.15 7.20 -2.73
C ALA A 108 -12.69 5.76 -2.96
N ALA A 109 -11.71 5.55 -3.85
CA ALA A 109 -11.12 4.23 -4.11
C ALA A 109 -10.39 3.66 -2.89
N GLN A 110 -9.67 4.49 -2.12
CA GLN A 110 -9.04 4.07 -0.85
C GLN A 110 -10.09 3.60 0.16
N ILE A 111 -11.15 4.38 0.37
CA ILE A 111 -12.22 4.03 1.31
C ILE A 111 -12.95 2.77 0.86
N PHE A 112 -13.32 2.70 -0.43
CA PHE A 112 -14.02 1.55 -0.98
C PHE A 112 -13.15 0.28 -0.95
N GLY A 113 -11.87 0.39 -1.30
CA GLY A 113 -10.92 -0.71 -1.23
C GLY A 113 -10.75 -1.23 0.19
N PHE A 114 -10.62 -0.32 1.17
CA PHE A 114 -10.56 -0.70 2.58
C PHE A 114 -11.84 -1.43 3.03
N LEU A 115 -13.02 -0.89 2.73
CA LEU A 115 -14.30 -1.52 3.07
C LEU A 115 -14.47 -2.88 2.38
N PHE A 116 -14.14 -2.97 1.09
CA PHE A 116 -14.24 -4.20 0.31
C PHE A 116 -13.42 -5.33 0.94
N VAL A 117 -12.18 -5.02 1.35
CA VAL A 117 -11.30 -5.99 1.97
C VAL A 117 -11.73 -6.29 3.40
N TYR A 118 -12.23 -5.29 4.13
CA TYR A 118 -12.72 -5.42 5.50
C TYR A 118 -13.94 -6.34 5.60
N TYR A 119 -14.88 -6.25 4.65
CA TYR A 119 -16.06 -7.11 4.59
C TYR A 119 -15.78 -8.54 4.11
N GLY A 120 -14.52 -8.95 3.97
CA GLY A 120 -14.19 -10.37 3.77
C GLY A 120 -14.49 -10.90 2.37
N LYS A 121 -14.70 -10.05 1.36
CA LYS A 121 -14.92 -10.50 -0.03
C LYS A 121 -13.67 -11.06 -0.71
N VAL A 122 -12.53 -11.10 -0.02
CA VAL A 122 -11.28 -11.68 -0.53
C VAL A 122 -11.21 -13.15 -0.10
N GLN A 123 -11.23 -14.05 -1.09
CA GLN A 123 -11.12 -15.50 -0.88
C GLN A 123 -9.89 -15.87 -0.06
N ASP A 124 -10.04 -16.85 0.84
CA ASP A 124 -8.95 -17.39 1.63
C ASP A 124 -7.90 -18.06 0.71
N PRO A 125 -6.65 -17.56 0.69
CA PRO A 125 -5.59 -18.17 -0.11
C PRO A 125 -5.27 -19.62 0.31
N LYS A 126 -5.70 -20.08 1.50
CA LYS A 126 -5.59 -21.48 1.96
C LYS A 126 -6.69 -22.39 1.41
N ILE A 127 -7.80 -21.84 0.90
CA ILE A 127 -8.93 -22.59 0.33
C ILE A 127 -8.78 -22.77 -1.19
N ASP A 128 -7.68 -22.30 -1.79
CA ASP A 128 -7.41 -22.57 -3.20
C ASP A 128 -7.19 -24.08 -3.41
N GLU A 129 -8.29 -24.80 -3.72
CA GLU A 129 -8.33 -26.25 -3.93
C GLU A 129 -7.30 -26.67 -4.98
N LYS A 130 -7.02 -25.79 -5.94
CA LYS A 130 -6.04 -25.99 -7.00
C LYS A 130 -4.64 -26.17 -6.39
N LEU A 131 -4.24 -25.31 -5.45
CA LEU A 131 -2.95 -25.40 -4.75
C LEU A 131 -2.86 -26.60 -3.81
N LYS A 132 -3.96 -26.99 -3.15
CA LYS A 132 -4.01 -28.22 -2.33
C LYS A 132 -3.85 -29.48 -3.17
N LYS A 133 -4.62 -29.61 -4.26
CA LYS A 133 -4.55 -30.75 -5.19
C LYS A 133 -3.15 -30.85 -5.83
N LEU A 134 -2.55 -29.72 -6.21
CA LEU A 134 -1.22 -29.68 -6.80
C LEU A 134 -0.09 -29.99 -5.79
N ARG A 135 -0.20 -29.52 -4.53
CA ARG A 135 0.79 -29.88 -3.48
C ARG A 135 0.79 -31.37 -3.20
N ILE A 136 -0.39 -32.00 -3.17
CA ILE A 136 -0.55 -33.44 -3.00
C ILE A 136 0.11 -34.19 -4.16
N GLN A 137 -0.08 -33.74 -5.41
CA GLN A 137 0.59 -34.34 -6.58
C GLN A 137 2.13 -34.25 -6.53
N CYS A 138 2.71 -33.11 -6.15
CA CYS A 138 4.16 -33.00 -6.00
C CYS A 138 4.70 -33.90 -4.89
N LEU A 139 4.01 -34.00 -3.76
CA LEU A 139 4.42 -34.89 -2.65
C LEU A 139 4.36 -36.37 -3.03
N LEU A 140 3.40 -36.75 -3.89
CA LEU A 140 3.30 -38.12 -4.42
C LEU A 140 4.40 -38.43 -5.44
N GLN A 141 4.84 -37.44 -6.24
CA GLN A 141 5.94 -37.60 -7.18
C GLN A 141 7.34 -37.55 -6.52
N SER A 142 7.48 -36.86 -5.38
CA SER A 142 8.76 -36.70 -4.70
C SER A 142 9.06 -37.78 -3.65
N LYS A 143 8.15 -38.75 -3.44
CA LYS A 143 8.42 -39.90 -2.58
C LYS A 143 9.16 -40.95 -3.41
N PRO A 144 10.47 -41.18 -3.20
CA PRO A 144 11.13 -42.32 -3.81
C PRO A 144 10.48 -43.59 -3.24
N SER A 145 10.10 -44.49 -4.14
CA SER A 145 9.67 -45.86 -3.87
C SER A 145 10.75 -46.66 -3.17
#